data_AF-A0A6G7Y0Y3-F1
#
_entry.id   AF-A0A6G7Y0Y3-F1
#
_cell.length_a   1.000
_cell.length_b   1.000
_cell.length_c   1.000
_cell.angle_alpha   90.00
_cell.angle_beta   90.00
_cell.angle_gamma   90.00
#
_symmetry.space_group_name_H-M   'P 1'
#
loop_
_entity.id
_entity.type
_entity.pdbx_description
1 polymer ?
#
loop_
_entity_poly.entity_id
_entity_poly.type
_entity_poly.pdbx_seq_one_letter_code
_entity_poly.pdbx_strand_id
1 'polypeptide(L)'
;MTQGYNVQDLITTMKGNDVASFIHNQNLRFSERFGLNYSDDVSVTLTFESDRDAIDFYNEVRFNEDYAQEYTVKTSPFHSKDLLLSGAQTLYDYFGSREPNLLTVSRDLNINFAIEFVQDYSGTTFTGAVRRGELLSRQCIIEVSDILPELSLGGLRQIGRNQREFDDLLTRCYIVKGATIL
;
A
#
# COMPACT_ATOMS: atom_id res chain seq x y z
N MET A 1 25.81 6.98 1.03
CA MET A 1 24.78 5.91 1.05
C MET A 1 23.72 6.35 2.04
N THR A 2 22.45 6.43 1.62
CA THR A 2 21.33 6.69 2.52
C THR A 2 21.08 5.43 3.33
N GLN A 3 21.12 5.53 4.67
CA GLN A 3 20.86 4.37 5.52
C GLN A 3 19.39 3.97 5.38
N GLY A 4 19.12 2.71 5.04
CA GLY A 4 17.78 2.15 5.01
C GLY A 4 17.40 1.62 6.39
N TYR A 5 16.19 1.93 6.83
CA TYR A 5 15.61 1.50 8.09
C TYR A 5 14.45 0.53 7.81
N ASN A 6 14.21 -0.44 8.69
CA ASN A 6 12.85 -0.97 8.81
C ASN A 6 11.99 0.03 9.62
N VAL A 7 10.68 -0.21 9.70
CA VAL A 7 9.76 0.73 10.38
C VAL A 7 10.09 0.86 11.87
N GLN A 8 10.39 -0.23 12.57
CA GLN A 8 10.75 -0.19 13.99
C GLN A 8 12.03 0.62 14.28
N ASP A 9 13.06 0.45 13.45
CA ASP A 9 14.34 1.16 13.57
C ASP A 9 14.16 2.66 13.31
N LEU A 10 13.32 3.01 12.33
CA LEU A 10 12.94 4.40 12.07
C LEU A 10 12.23 5.01 13.29
N ILE A 11 11.23 4.31 13.84
CA ILE A 11 10.46 4.78 15.00
C ILE A 11 11.39 4.99 16.20
N THR A 12 12.29 4.05 16.46
CA THR A 12 13.28 4.14 17.54
C THR A 12 14.19 5.35 17.32
N THR A 13 14.67 5.56 16.09
CA THR A 13 15.49 6.73 15.71
C THR A 13 14.74 8.05 15.94
N MET A 14 13.43 8.06 15.69
CA MET A 14 12.54 9.20 15.89
C MET A 14 11.95 9.30 17.31
N LYS A 15 12.45 8.49 18.26
CA LYS A 15 12.02 8.46 19.67
C LYS A 15 10.52 8.15 19.86
N GLY A 16 9.95 7.32 18.98
CA GLY A 16 8.63 6.73 19.19
C GLY A 16 8.69 5.51 20.12
N ASN A 17 7.55 5.20 20.77
CA ASN A 17 7.46 4.10 21.74
C ASN A 17 7.01 2.79 21.10
N ASP A 18 5.88 2.82 20.39
CA ASP A 18 5.28 1.66 19.72
C ASP A 18 4.72 2.06 18.35
N VAL A 19 4.60 1.08 17.45
CA VAL A 19 4.19 1.29 16.04
C VAL A 19 2.79 1.90 15.93
N ALA A 20 1.82 1.36 16.67
CA ALA A 20 0.43 1.79 16.54
C ALA A 20 0.26 3.25 17.00
N SER A 21 0.81 3.59 18.16
CA SER A 21 0.76 4.95 18.69
C SER A 21 1.58 5.90 17.82
N PHE A 22 2.72 5.46 17.28
CA PHE A 22 3.52 6.27 16.35
C PHE A 22 2.73 6.60 15.09
N ILE A 23 2.12 5.61 14.42
CA ILE A 23 1.30 5.81 13.22
C ILE A 23 0.16 6.79 13.49
N HIS A 24 -0.57 6.59 14.60
CA HIS A 24 -1.66 7.47 14.99
C HIS A 24 -1.17 8.92 15.18
N ASN A 25 -0.09 9.10 15.95
CA ASN A 25 0.47 10.43 16.21
C ASN A 25 0.97 11.12 14.95
N GLN A 26 1.62 10.41 14.03
CA GLN A 26 2.09 11.00 12.77
C GLN A 26 0.93 11.37 11.84
N ASN A 27 -0.15 10.58 11.84
CA ASN A 27 -1.36 10.92 11.09
C ASN A 27 -2.02 12.19 11.63
N LEU A 28 -2.16 12.32 12.95
CA LEU A 28 -2.68 13.54 13.57
C LEU A 28 -1.82 14.77 13.23
N ARG A 29 -0.49 14.64 13.34
CA ARG A 29 0.44 15.74 13.00
C ARG A 29 0.33 16.16 11.53
N PHE A 30 0.15 15.22 10.62
CA PHE A 30 -0.11 15.53 9.21
C PHE A 30 -1.39 16.36 9.07
N SER A 31 -2.49 15.90 9.65
CA SER A 31 -3.78 16.59 9.59
C SER A 31 -3.73 18.00 10.18
N GLU A 32 -3.10 18.15 11.34
CA GLU A 32 -2.91 19.45 12.00
C GLU A 32 -2.04 20.41 11.17
N ARG A 33 -0.99 19.90 10.53
CA ARG A 33 -0.03 20.72 9.79
C ARG A 33 -0.54 21.15 8.41
N PHE A 34 -1.23 20.28 7.70
CA PHE A 34 -1.63 20.52 6.30
C PHE A 34 -3.12 20.84 6.14
N GLY A 35 -3.95 20.63 7.16
CA GLY A 35 -5.40 20.81 7.06
C GLY A 35 -6.08 19.84 6.08
N LEU A 36 -5.42 18.71 5.80
CA LEU A 36 -5.86 17.66 4.88
C LEU A 36 -5.74 16.30 5.56
N ASN A 37 -6.47 15.31 5.05
CA ASN A 37 -6.35 13.93 5.51
C ASN A 37 -5.94 13.04 4.34
N TYR A 38 -5.16 12.01 4.65
CA TYR A 38 -5.03 10.87 3.75
C TYR A 38 -6.38 10.24 3.48
N SER A 39 -6.59 9.69 2.28
CA SER A 39 -7.77 8.89 1.98
C SER A 39 -7.97 7.79 3.04
N ASP A 40 -9.22 7.50 3.37
CA ASP A 40 -9.54 6.40 4.28
C ASP A 40 -9.31 5.04 3.62
N ASP A 41 -9.48 4.99 2.30
CA ASP A 41 -9.26 3.78 1.50
C ASP A 41 -8.01 3.90 0.63
N VAL A 42 -7.33 2.78 0.49
CA VAL A 42 -6.18 2.56 -0.38
C VAL A 42 -6.67 2.21 -1.78
N SER A 43 -5.98 2.73 -2.79
CA SER A 43 -6.19 2.36 -4.19
C SER A 43 -4.92 1.78 -4.78
N VAL A 44 -5.04 0.67 -5.51
CA VAL A 44 -3.93 -0.04 -6.15
C VAL A 44 -4.22 -0.26 -7.63
N THR A 45 -3.16 -0.37 -8.42
CA THR A 45 -3.24 -0.78 -9.82
C THR A 45 -2.80 -2.23 -9.93
N LEU A 46 -3.61 -3.04 -10.60
CA LEU A 46 -3.30 -4.44 -10.91
C LEU A 46 -3.03 -4.57 -12.40
N THR A 47 -1.90 -5.14 -12.78
CA THR A 47 -1.52 -5.37 -14.18
C THR A 47 -1.46 -6.86 -14.47
N PHE A 48 -2.29 -7.31 -15.42
CA PHE A 48 -2.47 -8.71 -15.78
C PHE A 48 -1.62 -9.11 -17.00
N GLU A 49 -1.35 -10.42 -17.15
CA GLU A 49 -0.60 -10.95 -18.30
C GLU A 49 -1.44 -10.85 -19.59
N SER A 50 -2.75 -11.07 -19.50
CA SER A 50 -3.69 -11.02 -20.62
C SER A 50 -4.96 -10.22 -20.31
N ASP A 51 -5.62 -9.71 -21.36
CA ASP A 51 -6.90 -9.01 -21.21
C ASP A 51 -7.99 -9.95 -20.67
N ARG A 52 -7.89 -11.24 -21.01
CA ARG A 52 -8.82 -12.26 -20.51
C ARG A 52 -8.72 -12.40 -19.00
N ASP A 53 -7.51 -12.47 -18.46
CA ASP A 53 -7.30 -12.56 -17.01
C ASP A 53 -7.84 -11.31 -16.30
N ALA A 54 -7.64 -10.12 -16.89
CA ALA A 54 -8.21 -8.89 -16.35
C ALA A 54 -9.75 -8.93 -16.35
N ILE A 55 -10.38 -9.43 -17.42
CA ILE A 55 -11.84 -9.56 -17.49
C ILE A 55 -12.36 -10.58 -16.47
N ASP A 56 -11.72 -11.75 -16.38
CA ASP A 56 -12.11 -12.82 -15.47
C ASP A 56 -11.98 -12.34 -14.01
N PHE A 57 -10.88 -11.68 -13.66
CA PHE A 57 -10.69 -11.05 -12.34
C PHE A 57 -11.72 -9.94 -12.06
N TYR A 58 -11.96 -9.06 -13.04
CA TYR A 58 -12.94 -7.99 -12.90
C TYR A 58 -14.33 -8.55 -12.57
N ASN A 59 -14.76 -9.58 -13.29
CA ASN A 59 -16.06 -10.20 -13.08
C ASN A 59 -16.16 -10.86 -11.71
N GLU A 60 -15.11 -11.57 -11.28
CA GLU A 60 -15.07 -12.19 -9.96
C GLU A 60 -15.23 -11.13 -8.85
N VAL A 61 -14.40 -10.08 -8.86
CA VAL A 61 -14.47 -9.05 -7.83
C VAL A 61 -15.79 -8.26 -7.88
N ARG A 62 -16.34 -8.03 -9.08
CA ARG A 62 -17.55 -7.21 -9.25
C ARG A 62 -18.84 -7.93 -8.90
N PHE A 63 -18.93 -9.23 -9.17
CA PHE A 63 -20.17 -9.99 -9.11
C PHE A 63 -20.24 -11.04 -7.99
N ASN A 64 -19.09 -11.44 -7.42
CA ASN A 64 -19.09 -12.24 -6.21
C ASN A 64 -19.36 -11.34 -4.99
N GLU A 65 -20.39 -11.68 -4.20
CA GLU A 65 -20.84 -10.88 -3.07
C GLU A 65 -19.77 -10.71 -1.99
N ASP A 66 -18.91 -11.70 -1.78
CA ASP A 66 -17.87 -11.65 -0.76
C ASP A 66 -16.81 -10.58 -1.10
N TYR A 67 -16.44 -10.45 -2.38
CA TYR A 67 -15.47 -9.46 -2.83
C TYR A 67 -16.09 -8.08 -3.09
N ALA A 68 -17.32 -8.03 -3.63
CA ALA A 68 -17.96 -6.79 -4.05
C ALA A 68 -18.34 -5.87 -2.87
N GLN A 69 -18.44 -6.42 -1.66
CA GLN A 69 -18.66 -5.65 -0.43
C GLN A 69 -17.38 -4.99 0.09
N GLU A 70 -16.21 -5.59 -0.17
CA GLU A 70 -14.92 -5.11 0.32
C GLU A 70 -14.20 -4.23 -0.70
N TYR A 71 -14.36 -4.53 -1.99
CA TYR A 71 -13.57 -3.92 -3.04
C TYR A 71 -14.43 -3.28 -4.13
N THR A 72 -13.98 -2.12 -4.58
CA THR A 72 -14.45 -1.49 -5.81
C THR A 72 -13.41 -1.69 -6.91
N VAL A 73 -13.78 -2.40 -7.97
CA VAL A 73 -12.94 -2.61 -9.16
C VAL A 73 -13.39 -1.74 -10.32
N LYS A 74 -12.45 -1.14 -11.04
CA LYS A 74 -12.67 -0.33 -12.25
C LYS A 74 -11.64 -0.71 -13.32
N THR A 75 -11.99 -0.55 -14.59
CA THR A 75 -11.04 -0.69 -15.70
C THR A 75 -10.18 0.57 -15.83
N SER A 76 -8.92 0.40 -16.22
CA SER A 76 -8.08 1.54 -16.61
C SER A 76 -8.54 2.09 -17.97
N PRO A 77 -8.64 3.42 -18.13
CA PRO A 77 -9.00 4.03 -19.42
C PRO A 77 -7.86 3.98 -20.44
N PHE A 78 -6.62 3.68 -20.01
CA PHE A 78 -5.42 3.76 -20.86
C PHE A 78 -4.82 2.39 -21.20
N HIS A 79 -5.06 1.38 -20.38
CA HIS A 79 -4.44 0.06 -20.50
C HIS A 79 -5.47 -1.04 -20.26
N SER A 80 -5.76 -1.86 -21.28
CA SER A 80 -6.79 -2.91 -21.21
C SER A 80 -6.48 -4.03 -20.21
N LYS A 81 -5.20 -4.19 -19.87
CA LYS A 81 -4.71 -5.17 -18.89
C LYS A 81 -4.60 -4.64 -17.48
N ASP A 82 -5.00 -3.39 -17.25
CA ASP A 82 -4.90 -2.76 -15.93
C ASP A 82 -6.28 -2.59 -15.30
N LEU A 83 -6.38 -3.00 -14.05
CA LEU A 83 -7.54 -2.71 -13.21
C LEU A 83 -7.14 -1.82 -12.04
N LEU A 84 -8.00 -0.88 -11.72
CA LEU A 84 -7.89 -0.04 -10.53
C LEU A 84 -8.79 -0.63 -9.45
N LEU A 85 -8.22 -0.92 -8.30
CA LEU A 85 -8.92 -1.52 -7.17
C LEU A 85 -8.82 -0.61 -5.95
N SER A 86 -9.93 -0.38 -5.26
CA SER A 86 -10.00 0.45 -4.05
C SER A 86 -10.93 -0.17 -2.99
N GLY A 87 -10.90 0.35 -1.76
CA GLY A 87 -11.85 -0.01 -0.68
C GLY A 87 -11.20 -0.66 0.55
N ALA A 88 -9.94 -1.08 0.44
CA ALA A 88 -9.20 -1.60 1.59
C ALA A 88 -8.67 -0.44 2.45
N GLN A 89 -8.73 -0.59 3.78
CA GLN A 89 -8.22 0.44 4.70
C GLN A 89 -6.68 0.53 4.66
N THR A 90 -6.01 -0.59 4.45
CA THR A 90 -4.55 -0.66 4.33
C THR A 90 -4.13 -1.47 3.12
N LEU A 91 -2.94 -1.19 2.59
CA LEU A 91 -2.33 -1.96 1.51
C LEU A 91 -2.19 -3.44 1.90
N TYR A 92 -1.86 -3.72 3.17
CA TYR A 92 -1.73 -5.08 3.66
C TYR A 92 -3.04 -5.88 3.60
N ASP A 93 -4.21 -5.23 3.73
CA ASP A 93 -5.50 -5.91 3.70
C ASP A 93 -5.80 -6.59 2.36
N TYR A 94 -5.23 -6.10 1.25
CA TYR A 94 -5.32 -6.77 -0.04
C TYR A 94 -4.65 -8.16 -0.08
N PHE A 95 -3.68 -8.42 0.80
CA PHE A 95 -2.90 -9.66 0.81
C PHE A 95 -3.13 -10.51 2.05
N GLY A 96 -3.59 -9.91 3.14
CA GLY A 96 -4.36 -10.65 4.13
C GLY A 96 -4.19 -10.24 5.58
N SER A 97 -5.25 -9.64 6.11
CA SER A 97 -5.64 -9.68 7.52
C SER A 97 -6.85 -10.61 7.76
N ARG A 98 -7.60 -10.90 6.68
CA ARG A 98 -8.80 -11.77 6.60
C ARG A 98 -8.88 -12.37 5.19
N GLU A 99 -9.66 -13.43 5.03
CA GLU A 99 -10.05 -13.97 3.72
C GLU A 99 -11.56 -13.75 3.53
N PRO A 100 -12.03 -13.53 2.29
CA PRO A 100 -11.26 -13.64 1.05
C PRO A 100 -10.54 -12.33 0.66
N ASN A 101 -9.36 -12.45 0.03
CA ASN A 101 -8.54 -11.31 -0.40
C ASN A 101 -7.95 -11.56 -1.80
N LEU A 102 -7.02 -10.72 -2.28
CA LEU A 102 -6.52 -10.83 -3.66
C LEU A 102 -5.69 -12.11 -3.90
N LEU A 103 -5.09 -12.66 -2.84
CA LEU A 103 -4.40 -13.95 -2.93
C LEU A 103 -5.41 -15.09 -3.10
N THR A 104 -6.58 -14.98 -2.48
CA THR A 104 -7.68 -15.93 -2.66
C THR A 104 -8.18 -15.90 -4.11
N VAL A 105 -8.47 -14.72 -4.66
CA VAL A 105 -8.90 -14.55 -6.07
C VAL A 105 -7.88 -15.14 -7.04
N SER A 106 -6.59 -14.84 -6.84
CA SER A 106 -5.50 -15.39 -7.67
C SER A 106 -5.48 -16.93 -7.65
N ARG A 107 -5.69 -17.53 -6.47
CA ARG A 107 -5.70 -18.99 -6.29
C ARG A 107 -6.90 -19.64 -6.98
N ASP A 108 -8.08 -19.07 -6.78
CA ASP A 108 -9.33 -19.64 -7.27
C ASP A 108 -9.44 -19.57 -8.79
N LEU A 109 -9.02 -18.45 -9.38
CA LEU A 109 -9.03 -18.23 -10.82
C LEU A 109 -7.75 -18.74 -11.51
N ASN A 110 -6.72 -19.10 -10.75
CA ASN A 110 -5.37 -19.40 -11.25
C ASN A 110 -4.80 -18.26 -12.13
N ILE A 111 -5.01 -17.02 -11.69
CA ILE A 111 -4.58 -15.80 -12.38
C ILE A 111 -3.36 -15.20 -11.65
N ASN A 112 -2.39 -14.71 -12.44
CA ASN A 112 -1.25 -13.94 -11.95
C ASN A 112 -1.41 -12.47 -12.32
N PHE A 113 -0.93 -11.58 -11.45
CA PHE A 113 -0.90 -10.14 -11.72
C PHE A 113 0.24 -9.46 -10.97
N ALA A 114 0.72 -8.36 -11.51
CA ALA A 114 1.53 -7.40 -10.77
C ALA A 114 0.62 -6.41 -10.04
N ILE A 115 1.10 -5.87 -8.93
CA ILE A 115 0.40 -4.85 -8.15
C ILE A 115 1.33 -3.67 -7.90
N GLU A 116 0.79 -2.47 -8.08
CA GLU A 116 1.44 -1.21 -7.82
C GLU A 116 0.55 -0.33 -6.93
N PHE A 117 1.18 0.28 -5.93
CA PHE A 117 0.59 1.30 -5.08
C PHE A 117 1.50 2.52 -5.08
N VAL A 118 0.91 3.69 -5.28
CA VAL A 118 1.58 4.99 -5.13
C VAL A 118 0.72 5.82 -4.20
N GLN A 119 1.28 6.16 -3.04
CA GLN A 119 0.60 6.96 -2.05
C GLN A 119 0.59 8.44 -2.44
N ASP A 120 -0.59 9.04 -2.39
CA ASP A 120 -0.75 10.48 -2.59
C ASP A 120 0.10 11.29 -1.61
N TYR A 121 0.59 12.45 -2.04
CA TYR A 121 1.41 13.40 -1.27
C TYR A 121 2.81 12.93 -0.89
N SER A 122 2.98 11.71 -0.37
CA SER A 122 4.28 11.19 0.07
C SER A 122 5.11 10.58 -1.04
N GLY A 123 4.47 10.09 -2.11
CA GLY A 123 5.15 9.31 -3.14
C GLY A 123 5.67 7.96 -2.64
N THR A 124 5.19 7.48 -1.49
CA THR A 124 5.48 6.12 -1.02
C THR A 124 5.02 5.13 -2.08
N THR A 125 5.90 4.19 -2.44
CA THR A 125 5.59 3.20 -3.46
C THR A 125 5.57 1.81 -2.89
N PHE A 126 4.71 0.96 -3.43
CA PHE A 126 4.81 -0.48 -3.28
C PHE A 126 4.63 -1.16 -4.62
N THR A 127 5.44 -2.18 -4.84
CA THR A 127 5.32 -3.08 -5.98
C THR A 127 5.35 -4.52 -5.50
N GLY A 128 4.66 -5.41 -6.21
CA GLY A 128 4.67 -6.84 -5.94
C GLY A 128 4.12 -7.65 -7.11
N ALA A 129 4.30 -8.96 -7.06
CA ALA A 129 3.74 -9.89 -8.02
C ALA A 129 2.97 -10.99 -7.29
N VAL A 130 1.68 -11.13 -7.59
CA VAL A 130 0.86 -12.22 -7.07
C VAL A 130 0.89 -13.37 -8.07
N ARG A 131 1.29 -14.55 -7.59
CA ARG A 131 1.32 -15.78 -8.39
C ARG A 131 0.71 -16.93 -7.62
N ARG A 132 -0.31 -17.56 -8.17
CA ARG A 132 -1.00 -18.72 -7.57
C ARG A 132 -1.38 -18.50 -6.09
N GLY A 133 -1.85 -17.30 -5.76
CA GLY A 133 -2.22 -16.93 -4.40
C GLY A 133 -1.06 -16.70 -3.44
N GLU A 134 0.13 -16.39 -3.92
CA GLU A 134 1.28 -15.98 -3.12
C GLU A 134 1.79 -14.59 -3.55
N LEU A 135 2.14 -13.75 -2.57
CA LEU A 135 2.76 -12.45 -2.82
C LEU A 135 4.28 -12.56 -2.88
N LEU A 136 4.82 -12.43 -4.09
CA LEU A 136 6.23 -12.53 -4.43
C LEU A 136 6.80 -11.18 -4.85
N SER A 137 8.14 -11.06 -4.87
CA SER A 137 8.88 -9.89 -5.36
C SER A 137 8.37 -8.55 -4.81
N ARG A 138 7.90 -8.56 -3.56
CA ARG A 138 7.26 -7.41 -2.92
C ARG A 138 8.28 -6.45 -2.34
N GLN A 139 8.02 -5.16 -2.47
CA GLN A 139 8.84 -4.12 -1.89
C GLN A 139 7.99 -2.88 -1.65
N CYS A 140 8.01 -2.37 -0.41
CA CYS A 140 7.44 -1.07 -0.07
C CYS A 140 8.57 -0.10 0.27
N ILE A 141 8.60 1.06 -0.37
CA ILE A 141 9.63 2.09 -0.18
C ILE A 141 8.97 3.36 0.33
N ILE A 142 9.42 3.81 1.50
CA ILE A 142 8.99 5.06 2.13
C ILE A 142 10.18 6.01 2.19
N GLU A 143 10.08 7.12 1.48
CA GLU A 143 11.07 8.19 1.57
C GLU A 143 10.59 9.22 2.59
N VAL A 144 11.34 9.40 3.67
CA VAL A 144 11.00 10.30 4.77
C VAL A 144 11.88 11.54 4.67
N SER A 145 11.27 12.70 4.41
CA SER A 145 12.01 13.97 4.45
C SER A 145 12.51 14.26 5.86
N ASP A 146 13.78 14.67 5.99
CA ASP A 146 14.33 15.14 7.26
C ASP A 146 13.80 16.52 7.69
N ILE A 147 13.29 17.32 6.75
CA ILE A 147 12.69 18.65 7.01
C ILE A 147 11.18 18.53 7.29
N LEU A 148 10.49 17.69 6.52
CA LEU A 148 9.04 17.55 6.57
C LEU A 148 8.63 16.07 6.71
N PRO A 149 8.99 15.40 7.81
CA PRO A 149 8.76 13.97 7.96
C PRO A 149 7.28 13.61 8.02
N GLU A 150 6.42 14.52 8.51
CA GLU A 150 4.98 14.25 8.65
C GLU A 150 4.30 13.98 7.30
N LEU A 151 4.85 14.51 6.20
CA LEU A 151 4.33 14.27 4.85
C LEU A 151 4.29 12.77 4.56
N SER A 152 5.39 12.06 4.75
CA SER A 152 5.46 10.61 4.48
C SER A 152 4.94 9.77 5.64
N LEU A 153 5.21 10.18 6.87
CA LEU A 153 4.85 9.38 8.05
C LEU A 153 3.35 9.41 8.35
N GLY A 154 2.65 10.48 7.99
CA GLY A 154 1.20 10.57 8.15
C GLY A 154 0.44 9.52 7.34
N GLY A 155 1.06 9.02 6.26
CA GLY A 155 0.51 8.01 5.36
C GLY A 155 0.77 6.57 5.80
N LEU A 156 1.55 6.32 6.86
CA LEU A 156 1.84 4.96 7.33
C LEU A 156 0.58 4.14 7.62
N ARG A 157 -0.49 4.80 8.06
CA ARG A 157 -1.79 4.16 8.35
C ARG A 157 -2.40 3.44 7.14
N GLN A 158 -2.06 3.86 5.92
CA GLN A 158 -2.57 3.26 4.67
C GLN A 158 -1.72 2.05 4.24
N ILE A 159 -0.60 1.78 4.90
CA ILE A 159 0.30 0.69 4.51
C ILE A 159 0.01 -0.54 5.39
N GLY A 160 0.03 -0.35 6.71
CA GLY A 160 -0.23 -1.39 7.70
C GLY A 160 -0.46 -0.83 9.10
N ARG A 161 -0.89 -1.69 10.02
CA ARG A 161 -1.32 -1.33 11.38
C ARG A 161 -0.29 -1.64 12.46
N ASN A 162 0.57 -2.62 12.22
CA ASN A 162 1.55 -3.10 13.18
C ASN A 162 2.82 -3.57 12.48
N GLN A 163 3.90 -3.78 13.24
CA GLN A 163 5.21 -4.11 12.71
C GLN A 163 5.21 -5.31 11.76
N ARG A 164 4.44 -6.35 12.09
CA ARG A 164 4.37 -7.57 11.28
C ARG A 164 3.85 -7.27 9.87
N GLU A 165 2.81 -6.45 9.74
CA GLU A 165 2.24 -6.09 8.43
C GLU A 165 3.27 -5.35 7.57
N PHE A 166 4.06 -4.45 8.16
CA PHE A 166 5.16 -3.76 7.44
C PHE A 166 6.29 -4.71 7.05
N ASP A 167 6.66 -5.65 7.92
CA ASP A 167 7.68 -6.65 7.62
C ASP A 167 7.21 -7.61 6.52
N ASP A 168 5.95 -8.02 6.57
CA ASP A 168 5.33 -8.86 5.56
C ASP A 168 5.20 -8.11 4.22
N LEU A 169 5.15 -6.77 4.17
CA LEU A 169 5.25 -5.99 2.93
C LEU A 169 6.68 -5.66 2.50
N LEU A 170 7.70 -6.10 3.25
CA LEU A 170 9.11 -5.73 3.06
C LEU A 170 9.32 -4.21 2.99
N THR A 171 8.68 -3.48 3.91
CA THR A 171 8.78 -2.02 3.98
C THR A 171 10.18 -1.55 4.38
N ARG A 172 10.73 -0.63 3.59
CA ARG A 172 12.01 0.05 3.82
C ARG A 172 11.81 1.55 3.85
N CYS A 173 12.36 2.19 4.87
CA CYS A 173 12.31 3.63 5.05
C CYS A 173 13.69 4.24 4.78
N TYR A 174 13.73 5.32 4.01
CA TYR A 174 14.96 6.07 3.73
C TYR A 174 14.78 7.52 4.16
N ILE A 175 15.67 8.02 5.01
CA ILE A 175 15.67 9.44 5.38
C ILE A 175 16.34 10.22 4.24
N VAL A 176 15.56 11.03 3.53
CA VAL A 176 16.04 11.85 2.42
C VAL A 176 16.30 13.26 2.91
N LYS A 177 17.51 13.76 2.65
CA LYS A 177 17.90 15.12 2.98
C LYS A 177 17.21 16.11 2.06
N GLY A 178 16.45 17.04 2.63
CA GLY A 178 15.88 18.14 1.87
C GLY A 178 16.96 19.01 1.24
N ALA A 179 16.79 19.39 -0.02
CA ALA A 179 17.60 20.43 -0.62
C ALA A 179 17.17 21.79 -0.04
N THR A 180 18.04 22.43 0.73
CA THR A 180 17.83 23.83 1.10
C THR A 180 17.98 24.66 -0.18
N ILE A 181 16.88 25.22 -0.66
CA ILE A 181 16.95 26.24 -1.71
C ILE A 181 17.48 27.49 -0.99
N LEU A 182 18.79 27.77 -1.17
CA LEU A 182 19.46 28.98 -0.70
C LEU A 182 19.07 30.19 -1.54
#